data_AF-A0A8H5H946-F1
#
_entry.id   AF-A0A8H5H946-F1
#
_cell.length_a   1.000
_cell.length_b   1.000
_cell.length_c   1.000
_cell.angle_alpha   90.00
_cell.angle_beta   90.00
_cell.angle_gamma   90.00
#
_symmetry.space_group_name_H-M   'P 1'
#
loop_
_entity.id
_entity.type
_entity.pdbx_description
1 polymer ?
#
loop_
_entity_poly.entity_id
_entity_poly.type
_entity_poly.pdbx_seq_one_letter_code
_entity_poly.pdbx_strand_id
1 'polypeptide(L)'
;MGSPDAMDYYWGLPKGTVNLFSELNQVSVRADIAKLLWTKQIAFVLPPDLLAVILRLIKDNLFCGADRRRICFEAFPVKEYEYKIFPLAHDGPPLLVRNATGTIIHEERFPYSNLPPVKLSVYPFFAVTHAGVRFPFKIPPRDPVYARPIKSIFALLCSSVPEDFSGQKAPGGNSHNSSSNSESSSDSESFSGSPPSFDSEPSSHLGYPNYAGDERRIRLWIQGTDDSPPGDMLISDKGQNNRRHPDIVEL
;
A
#
# COMPACT_ATOMS: atom_id res chain seq x y z
N MET A 1 -7.72 -4.96 1.58
CA MET A 1 -7.28 -3.55 1.48
C MET A 1 -8.54 -2.71 1.53
N GLY A 2 -8.53 -1.51 2.13
CA GLY A 2 -9.70 -0.63 2.13
C GLY A 2 -10.21 -0.40 0.70
N SER A 3 -11.51 -0.19 0.53
CA SER A 3 -12.07 0.13 -0.79
C SER A 3 -11.43 1.42 -1.33
N PRO A 4 -11.29 1.59 -2.66
CA PRO A 4 -10.88 2.86 -3.24
C PRO A 4 -11.71 4.03 -2.71
N ASP A 5 -13.02 3.83 -2.53
CA ASP A 5 -13.94 4.77 -1.90
C ASP A 5 -13.50 5.19 -0.48
N ALA A 6 -12.98 4.26 0.32
CA ALA A 6 -12.43 4.59 1.63
C ALA A 6 -11.19 5.48 1.50
N MET A 7 -10.30 5.21 0.54
CA MET A 7 -9.15 6.08 0.31
C MET A 7 -9.59 7.47 -0.12
N ASP A 8 -10.52 7.58 -1.06
CA ASP A 8 -11.07 8.88 -1.47
C ASP A 8 -11.58 9.66 -0.25
N TYR A 9 -12.43 9.01 0.55
CA TYR A 9 -13.03 9.62 1.73
C TYR A 9 -11.99 10.12 2.74
N TYR A 10 -11.11 9.22 3.21
CA TYR A 10 -10.16 9.53 4.27
C TYR A 10 -9.05 10.49 3.82
N TRP A 11 -8.75 10.52 2.52
CA TRP A 11 -7.75 11.41 1.95
C TRP A 11 -8.33 12.77 1.56
N GLY A 12 -9.63 12.98 1.79
CA GLY A 12 -10.33 14.23 1.47
C GLY A 12 -10.49 14.45 -0.03
N LEU A 13 -10.52 13.37 -0.82
CA LEU A 13 -10.66 13.40 -2.26
C LEU A 13 -12.13 13.15 -2.67
N PRO A 14 -12.56 13.68 -3.82
CA PRO A 14 -13.84 13.30 -4.40
C PRO A 14 -13.86 11.80 -4.74
N LYS A 15 -15.03 11.18 -4.64
CA LYS A 15 -15.19 9.75 -4.93
C LYS A 15 -14.73 9.39 -6.35
N GLY A 16 -13.98 8.32 -6.49
CA GLY A 16 -13.46 7.79 -7.75
C GLY A 16 -12.26 8.57 -8.31
N THR A 17 -11.63 9.46 -7.52
CA THR A 17 -10.50 10.27 -8.01
C THR A 17 -9.14 9.73 -7.59
N VAL A 18 -9.08 8.83 -6.59
CA VAL A 18 -7.85 8.15 -6.23
C VAL A 18 -7.34 7.31 -7.40
N ASN A 19 -6.23 7.74 -7.99
CA ASN A 19 -5.56 6.99 -9.05
C ASN A 19 -4.45 6.11 -8.46
N LEU A 20 -4.77 4.84 -8.25
CA LEU A 20 -3.83 3.83 -7.74
C LEU A 20 -2.69 3.50 -8.71
N PHE A 21 -2.82 3.90 -9.98
CA PHE A 21 -1.81 3.68 -11.03
C PHE A 21 -0.97 4.92 -11.33
N SER A 22 -1.18 6.01 -10.58
CA SER A 22 -0.39 7.24 -10.69
C SER A 22 1.10 6.95 -10.50
N GLU A 23 1.95 7.74 -11.18
CA GLU A 23 3.41 7.74 -10.99
C GLU A 23 3.80 7.96 -9.52
N LEU A 24 2.94 8.64 -8.75
CA LEU A 24 3.07 8.82 -7.30
C LEU A 24 3.03 7.53 -6.48
N ASN A 25 2.57 6.42 -7.07
CA ASN A 25 2.52 5.09 -6.47
C ASN A 25 3.54 4.13 -7.12
N GLN A 26 4.48 4.65 -7.91
CA GLN A 26 5.51 3.86 -8.58
C GLN A 26 6.87 4.11 -7.93
N VAL A 27 7.67 3.05 -7.82
CA VAL A 27 9.04 3.15 -7.31
C VAL A 27 9.94 2.19 -8.06
N SER A 28 11.08 2.67 -8.52
CA SER A 28 12.11 1.81 -9.12
C SER A 28 13.08 1.40 -8.02
N VAL A 29 13.32 0.10 -7.89
CA VAL A 29 14.29 -0.46 -6.93
C VAL A 29 14.94 -1.69 -7.55
N ARG A 30 16.05 -2.14 -6.97
CA ARG A 30 16.69 -3.40 -7.36
C ARG A 30 15.74 -4.60 -7.24
N ALA A 31 15.92 -5.61 -8.09
CA ALA A 31 14.99 -6.74 -8.21
C ALA A 31 14.80 -7.55 -6.91
N ASP A 32 15.83 -7.65 -6.06
CA ASP A 32 15.75 -8.29 -4.75
C ASP A 32 14.90 -7.47 -3.76
N ILE A 33 15.07 -6.13 -3.71
CA ILE A 33 14.25 -5.22 -2.92
C ILE A 33 12.79 -5.26 -3.42
N ALA A 34 12.60 -5.28 -4.75
CA ALA A 34 11.29 -5.42 -5.37
C ALA A 34 10.57 -6.67 -4.89
N LYS A 35 11.27 -7.81 -4.89
CA LYS A 35 10.75 -9.07 -4.38
C LYS A 35 10.37 -8.99 -2.90
N LEU A 36 11.18 -8.32 -2.07
CA LEU A 36 10.88 -8.15 -0.65
C LEU A 36 9.67 -7.25 -0.40
N LEU A 37 9.51 -6.16 -1.14
CA LEU A 37 8.34 -5.30 -1.10
C LEU A 37 7.08 -6.03 -1.59
N TRP A 38 7.18 -6.77 -2.70
CA TRP A 38 6.10 -7.55 -3.30
C TRP A 38 5.61 -8.68 -2.37
N THR A 39 6.56 -9.41 -1.80
CA THR A 39 6.27 -10.42 -0.78
C THR A 39 5.96 -9.81 0.59
N LYS A 40 5.93 -8.47 0.69
CA LYS A 40 5.66 -7.65 1.87
C LYS A 40 6.50 -8.06 3.09
N GLN A 41 7.75 -8.45 2.87
CA GLN A 41 8.72 -8.68 3.95
C GLN A 41 9.27 -7.37 4.51
N ILE A 42 9.31 -6.34 3.67
CA ILE A 42 9.66 -4.97 4.03
C ILE A 42 8.61 -3.99 3.50
N ALA A 43 8.63 -2.77 4.02
CA ALA A 43 7.91 -1.62 3.46
C ALA A 43 8.73 -0.34 3.61
N PHE A 44 8.44 0.64 2.76
CA PHE A 44 8.88 2.01 2.98
C PHE A 44 7.93 2.71 3.95
N VAL A 45 8.49 3.24 5.03
CA VAL A 45 7.71 3.86 6.11
C VAL A 45 8.25 5.25 6.39
N LEU A 46 7.35 6.21 6.51
CA LEU A 46 7.67 7.59 6.84
C LEU A 46 8.16 7.73 8.29
N PRO A 47 8.92 8.80 8.60
CA PRO A 47 9.20 9.23 9.95
C PRO A 47 7.93 9.31 10.84
N PRO A 48 8.05 9.02 12.16
CA PRO A 48 6.89 8.95 13.05
C PRO A 48 6.08 10.25 13.18
N ASP A 49 6.74 11.40 13.08
CA ASP A 49 6.12 12.72 13.06
C ASP A 49 5.21 12.89 11.83
N LEU A 50 5.67 12.48 10.64
CA LEU A 50 4.85 12.51 9.43
C LEU A 50 3.69 11.51 9.50
N LEU A 51 3.92 10.31 10.07
CA LEU A 51 2.84 9.35 10.32
C LEU A 51 1.77 9.93 11.27
N ALA A 52 2.17 10.68 12.29
CA ALA A 52 1.24 11.36 13.19
C ALA A 52 0.41 12.43 12.48
N VAL A 53 1.01 13.17 11.54
CA VAL A 53 0.29 14.15 10.70
C VAL A 53 -0.72 13.46 9.79
N ILE A 54 -0.35 12.35 9.13
CA ILE A 54 -1.30 11.56 8.32
C ILE A 54 -2.47 11.07 9.18
N LEU A 55 -2.18 10.46 10.33
CA LEU A 55 -3.21 9.95 11.23
C LEU A 55 -4.17 11.05 11.69
N ARG A 56 -3.64 12.23 12.03
CA ARG A 56 -4.45 13.38 12.41
C ARG A 56 -5.34 13.83 11.25
N LEU A 57 -4.80 13.96 10.04
CA LEU A 57 -5.58 14.36 8.87
C LEU A 57 -6.72 13.37 8.59
N ILE A 58 -6.45 12.07 8.63
CA ILE A 58 -7.47 11.03 8.42
C ILE A 58 -8.57 11.13 9.48
N LYS A 59 -8.21 11.37 10.74
CA LYS A 59 -9.18 11.58 11.82
C LYS A 59 -10.00 12.86 11.61
N ASP A 60 -9.36 13.97 11.25
CA ASP A 60 -10.04 15.23 10.98
C ASP A 60 -11.07 15.03 9.86
N ASN A 61 -10.69 14.35 8.76
CA ASN A 61 -11.57 14.04 7.63
C ASN A 61 -12.70 13.06 7.99
N LEU A 62 -12.47 12.15 8.95
CA LEU A 62 -13.49 11.24 9.44
C LEU A 62 -14.62 11.99 10.16
N PHE A 63 -14.29 13.01 10.94
CA PHE A 63 -15.26 13.72 11.79
C PHE A 63 -15.82 15.00 11.19
N CYS A 64 -15.32 15.48 10.05
CA CYS A 64 -15.82 16.69 9.39
C CYS A 64 -16.77 16.39 8.21
N GLY A 65 -17.64 17.36 7.91
CA GLY A 65 -18.47 17.34 6.71
C GLY A 65 -17.63 17.36 5.43
N ALA A 66 -18.19 16.86 4.33
CA ALA A 66 -17.48 16.71 3.06
C ALA A 66 -16.86 18.02 2.54
N ASP A 67 -17.52 19.15 2.78
CA ASP A 67 -17.07 20.52 2.42
C ASP A 67 -15.87 21.01 3.24
N ARG A 68 -15.59 20.39 4.38
CA ARG A 68 -14.51 20.77 5.31
C ARG A 68 -13.36 19.76 5.34
N ARG A 69 -13.40 18.73 4.49
CA ARG A 69 -12.31 17.76 4.40
C ARG A 69 -11.07 18.44 3.84
N ARG A 70 -9.94 18.11 4.44
CA ARG A 70 -8.63 18.59 4.00
C ARG A 70 -8.08 17.60 2.99
N ILE A 71 -7.71 18.13 1.83
CA ILE A 71 -7.15 17.36 0.73
C ILE A 71 -5.75 16.90 1.13
N CYS A 72 -5.45 15.61 0.99
CA CYS A 72 -4.17 15.05 1.39
C CYS A 72 -2.98 15.77 0.73
N PHE A 73 -3.11 16.16 -0.55
CA PHE A 73 -2.07 16.84 -1.34
C PHE A 73 -1.73 18.25 -0.86
N GLU A 74 -2.62 18.90 -0.10
CA GLU A 74 -2.32 20.19 0.54
C GLU A 74 -1.46 20.00 1.80
N ALA A 75 -1.72 18.93 2.55
CA ALA A 75 -0.97 18.61 3.77
C ALA A 75 0.37 17.94 3.45
N PHE A 76 0.43 17.18 2.36
CA PHE A 76 1.62 16.50 1.87
C PHE A 76 1.81 16.88 0.40
N PRO A 77 2.56 17.95 0.11
CA PRO A 77 2.82 18.33 -1.28
C PRO A 77 3.60 17.24 -2.02
N VAL A 78 3.42 17.16 -3.34
CA VAL A 78 4.17 16.22 -4.18
C VAL A 78 5.65 16.64 -4.22
N LYS A 79 6.49 15.89 -3.51
CA LYS A 79 7.95 16.03 -3.45
C LYS A 79 8.58 14.74 -2.97
N GLU A 80 9.89 14.70 -2.92
CA GLU A 80 10.60 13.61 -2.25
C GLU A 80 10.41 13.67 -0.74
N TYR A 81 10.22 12.50 -0.15
CA TYR A 81 10.17 12.30 1.29
C TYR A 81 11.23 11.28 1.71
N GLU A 82 11.66 11.39 2.96
CA GLU A 82 12.53 10.39 3.57
C GLU A 82 11.70 9.22 4.07
N TYR A 83 12.18 8.02 3.78
CA TYR A 83 11.57 6.76 4.16
C TYR A 83 12.59 5.87 4.82
N LYS A 84 12.17 5.13 5.83
CA LYS A 84 12.93 4.02 6.41
C LYS A 84 12.47 2.72 5.77
N ILE A 85 13.41 1.82 5.47
CA ILE A 85 13.06 0.42 5.22
C ILE A 85 12.64 -0.20 6.54
N PHE A 86 11.39 -0.63 6.60
CA PHE A 86 10.81 -1.21 7.78
C PHE A 86 10.54 -2.70 7.58
N PRO A 87 11.09 -3.59 8.41
CA PRO A 87 10.78 -5.00 8.34
C PRO A 87 9.34 -5.28 8.80
N LEU A 88 8.56 -5.95 7.95
CA LEU A 88 7.22 -6.44 8.27
C LEU A 88 7.23 -7.91 8.70
N ALA A 89 8.31 -8.63 8.41
CA ALA A 89 8.51 -10.04 8.76
C ALA A 89 9.37 -10.23 10.04
N HIS A 90 9.41 -11.47 10.53
CA HIS A 90 10.20 -11.86 11.70
C HIS A 90 11.67 -12.11 11.40
N ASP A 91 11.96 -12.37 10.15
CA ASP A 91 13.24 -12.66 9.58
C ASP A 91 13.29 -12.04 8.18
N GLY A 92 14.45 -12.11 7.57
CA GLY A 92 14.65 -11.66 6.21
C GLY A 92 16.08 -11.90 5.76
N PRO A 93 16.31 -11.98 4.44
CA PRO A 93 17.65 -12.12 3.91
C PRO A 93 18.47 -10.86 4.21
N PRO A 94 19.81 -10.94 4.26
CA PRO A 94 20.63 -9.75 4.35
C PRO A 94 20.39 -8.81 3.15
N LEU A 95 20.42 -7.50 3.42
CA LEU A 95 20.33 -6.47 2.39
C LEU A 95 21.73 -6.02 2.01
N LEU A 96 22.05 -6.13 0.72
CA LEU A 96 23.34 -5.69 0.19
C LEU A 96 23.28 -4.20 -0.11
N VAL A 97 24.11 -3.43 0.60
CA VAL A 97 24.33 -2.00 0.36
C VAL A 97 25.44 -1.88 -0.67
N ARG A 98 25.15 -1.17 -1.75
CA ARG A 98 26.07 -0.93 -2.85
C ARG A 98 26.39 0.56 -2.93
N ASN A 99 27.60 0.87 -3.37
CA ASN A 99 27.93 2.23 -3.80
C ASN A 99 27.39 2.48 -5.23
N ALA A 100 27.57 3.70 -5.72
CA ALA A 100 27.15 4.09 -7.08
C ALA A 100 27.83 3.28 -8.22
N THR A 101 28.92 2.57 -7.95
CA THR A 101 29.56 1.68 -8.95
C THR A 101 29.02 0.25 -8.89
N GLY A 102 27.98 0.00 -8.09
CA GLY A 102 27.38 -1.33 -7.90
C GLY A 102 28.19 -2.27 -7.02
N THR A 103 29.32 -1.81 -6.45
CA THR A 103 30.17 -2.59 -5.56
C THR A 103 29.52 -2.70 -4.19
N ILE A 104 29.45 -3.92 -3.65
CA ILE A 104 28.93 -4.16 -2.31
C ILE A 104 29.91 -3.56 -1.30
N ILE A 105 29.43 -2.61 -0.51
CA ILE A 105 30.23 -1.94 0.53
C ILE A 105 29.87 -2.45 1.92
N HIS A 106 28.64 -2.95 2.10
CA HIS A 106 28.16 -3.42 3.38
C HIS A 106 27.00 -4.41 3.20
N GLU A 107 26.89 -5.35 4.13
CA GLU A 107 25.74 -6.23 4.27
C GLU A 107 25.00 -5.84 5.53
N GLU A 108 23.78 -5.34 5.37
CA GLU A 108 22.91 -5.08 6.51
C GLU A 108 22.06 -6.30 6.81
N ARG A 109 22.19 -6.80 8.03
CA ARG A 109 21.37 -7.93 8.49
C ARG A 109 20.07 -7.46 9.10
N PHE A 110 19.08 -8.35 9.01
CA PHE A 110 17.81 -8.22 9.69
C PHE A 110 18.03 -7.82 11.18
N PRO A 111 17.32 -6.82 11.76
CA PRO A 111 16.13 -6.11 11.26
C PRO A 111 16.39 -4.84 10.44
N TYR A 112 17.60 -4.67 9.88
CA TYR A 112 17.98 -3.51 9.06
C TYR A 112 17.94 -2.16 9.82
N SER A 113 18.24 -2.19 11.12
CA SER A 113 18.15 -1.00 11.98
C SER A 113 19.11 0.11 11.58
N ASN A 114 20.23 -0.21 10.93
CA ASN A 114 21.28 0.76 10.62
C ASN A 114 21.23 1.28 9.20
N LEU A 115 20.23 0.89 8.39
CA LEU A 115 20.08 1.48 7.06
C LEU A 115 19.76 2.97 7.18
N PRO A 116 20.44 3.83 6.39
CA PRO A 116 20.08 5.23 6.31
C PRO A 116 18.67 5.37 5.71
N PRO A 117 17.94 6.44 6.05
CA PRO A 117 16.73 6.80 5.34
C PRO A 117 17.01 6.99 3.85
N VAL A 118 16.03 6.64 3.02
CA VAL A 118 16.08 6.83 1.57
C VAL A 118 15.07 7.86 1.13
N LYS A 119 15.45 8.66 0.13
CA LYS A 119 14.58 9.66 -0.47
C LYS A 119 13.86 9.03 -1.64
N LEU A 120 12.53 9.07 -1.61
CA LEU A 120 11.68 8.53 -2.67
C LEU A 120 10.61 9.55 -3.03
N SER A 121 10.23 9.56 -4.31
CA SER A 121 9.10 10.34 -4.83
C SER A 121 7.74 9.66 -4.63
N VAL A 122 7.72 8.52 -3.93
CA VAL A 122 6.47 7.84 -3.56
C VAL A 122 5.65 8.74 -2.66
N TYR A 123 4.35 8.81 -2.90
CA TYR A 123 3.48 9.66 -2.11
C TYR A 123 3.19 9.05 -0.72
N PRO A 124 3.29 9.85 0.36
CA PRO A 124 3.15 9.40 1.75
C PRO A 124 1.93 8.53 2.06
N PHE A 125 0.76 8.87 1.52
CA PHE A 125 -0.47 8.12 1.77
C PHE A 125 -0.47 6.74 1.09
N PHE A 126 0.14 6.60 -0.09
CA PHE A 126 0.30 5.28 -0.73
C PHE A 126 1.25 4.40 0.07
N ALA A 127 2.40 4.95 0.47
CA ALA A 127 3.41 4.22 1.24
C ALA A 127 2.84 3.65 2.56
N VAL A 128 2.14 4.47 3.35
CA VAL A 128 1.57 4.03 4.63
C VAL A 128 0.44 3.01 4.45
N THR A 129 -0.38 3.18 3.41
CA THR A 129 -1.47 2.26 3.10
C THR A 129 -0.91 0.90 2.71
N HIS A 130 0.15 0.86 1.90
CA HIS A 130 0.85 -0.36 1.54
C HIS A 130 1.47 -1.05 2.77
N ALA A 131 2.16 -0.29 3.63
CA ALA A 131 2.74 -0.81 4.87
C ALA A 131 1.70 -1.44 5.82
N GLY A 132 0.49 -0.87 5.87
CA GLY A 132 -0.61 -1.35 6.71
C GLY A 132 -1.13 -2.76 6.36
N VAL A 133 -1.09 -3.15 5.08
CA VAL A 133 -1.72 -4.39 4.58
C VAL A 133 -1.17 -5.67 5.23
N ARG A 134 0.05 -5.65 5.77
CA ARG A 134 0.68 -6.83 6.38
C ARG A 134 1.13 -6.61 7.81
N PHE A 135 0.52 -5.69 8.56
CA PHE A 135 0.59 -5.78 10.01
C PHE A 135 -0.38 -6.89 10.46
N PRO A 136 0.07 -8.15 10.71
CA PRO A 136 -0.82 -9.13 11.31
C PRO A 136 -1.28 -8.59 12.67
N PHE A 137 -2.58 -8.63 12.91
CA PHE A 137 -3.20 -8.26 14.19
C PHE A 137 -2.62 -9.07 15.38
N LYS A 138 -1.93 -10.18 15.11
CA LYS A 138 -1.47 -11.16 16.10
C LYS A 138 0.01 -11.04 16.52
N ILE A 139 0.79 -10.14 15.90
CA ILE A 139 2.23 -10.05 16.19
C ILE A 139 2.55 -8.70 16.85
N PRO A 140 3.23 -8.70 18.01
CA PRO A 140 3.68 -7.48 18.65
C PRO A 140 4.69 -6.78 17.73
N PRO A 141 4.48 -5.48 17.44
CA PRO A 141 5.38 -4.78 16.55
C PRO A 141 6.76 -4.64 17.17
N ARG A 142 7.81 -4.90 16.38
CA ARG A 142 9.20 -4.74 16.80
C ARG A 142 9.57 -3.30 17.11
N ASP A 143 8.94 -2.35 16.42
CA ASP A 143 9.08 -0.93 16.70
C ASP A 143 7.68 -0.32 16.86
N PRO A 144 7.22 -0.10 18.11
CA PRO A 144 5.89 0.43 18.37
C PRO A 144 5.74 1.88 17.91
N VAL A 145 6.84 2.61 17.71
CA VAL A 145 6.83 4.02 17.28
C VAL A 145 6.27 4.13 15.87
N TYR A 146 6.65 3.22 14.97
CA TYR A 146 6.13 3.16 13.60
C TYR A 146 4.85 2.34 13.51
N ALA A 147 4.80 1.19 14.18
CA ALA A 147 3.71 0.26 13.97
C ALA A 147 2.36 0.72 14.50
N ARG A 148 2.33 1.44 15.63
CA ARG A 148 1.06 1.95 16.19
C ARG A 148 0.35 2.90 15.21
N PRO A 149 0.98 3.98 14.71
CA PRO A 149 0.31 4.87 13.77
C PRO A 149 -0.04 4.17 12.45
N ILE A 150 0.82 3.29 11.91
CA ILE A 150 0.50 2.54 10.68
C ILE A 150 -0.73 1.65 10.88
N LYS A 151 -0.81 0.89 11.99
CA LYS A 151 -1.98 0.06 12.32
C LYS A 151 -3.23 0.93 12.49
N SER A 152 -3.14 2.06 13.18
CA SER A 152 -4.27 2.99 13.35
C SER A 152 -4.76 3.56 12.03
N ILE A 153 -3.84 4.03 11.17
CA ILE A 153 -4.16 4.52 9.83
C ILE A 153 -4.84 3.43 9.01
N PHE A 154 -4.26 2.23 8.97
CA PHE A 154 -4.81 1.13 8.21
C PHE A 154 -6.20 0.68 8.70
N ALA A 155 -6.42 0.66 10.02
CA ALA A 155 -7.72 0.32 10.60
C ALA A 155 -8.79 1.35 10.20
N LEU A 156 -8.46 2.64 10.22
CA LEU A 156 -9.35 3.70 9.74
C LEU A 156 -9.66 3.52 8.25
N LEU A 157 -8.64 3.28 7.41
CA LEU A 157 -8.84 3.05 5.97
C LEU A 157 -9.64 1.79 5.65
N CYS A 158 -9.74 0.83 6.56
CA CYS A 158 -10.59 -0.37 6.41
C CYS A 158 -11.98 -0.20 7.02
N SER A 159 -12.25 0.93 7.69
CA SER A 159 -13.57 1.22 8.26
C SER A 159 -14.55 1.62 7.16
N SER A 160 -15.83 1.34 7.37
CA SER A 160 -16.89 1.77 6.45
C SER A 160 -16.88 3.28 6.27
N VAL A 161 -17.06 3.74 5.03
CA VAL A 161 -17.34 5.15 4.76
C VAL A 161 -18.81 5.44 5.07
N PRO A 162 -19.14 6.66 5.49
CA PRO A 162 -20.53 7.13 5.60
C PRO A 162 -21.36 6.88 4.34
N GLU A 163 -22.64 6.56 4.53
CA GLU A 163 -23.58 6.22 3.44
C GLU A 163 -23.80 7.36 2.44
N ASP A 164 -23.78 8.60 2.93
CA ASP A 164 -23.89 9.80 2.10
C ASP A 164 -22.73 9.95 1.12
N PHE A 165 -21.53 9.46 1.47
CA PHE A 165 -20.39 9.38 0.56
C PHE A 165 -20.46 8.12 -0.31
N SER A 166 -20.82 6.97 0.27
CA SER A 166 -20.92 5.71 -0.48
C SER A 166 -21.97 5.78 -1.59
N GLY A 167 -23.05 6.53 -1.40
CA GLY A 167 -24.11 6.76 -2.39
C GLY A 167 -23.76 7.75 -3.51
N GLN A 168 -22.65 8.50 -3.41
CA GLN A 168 -22.26 9.45 -4.46
C GLN A 168 -21.88 8.72 -5.75
N LYS A 169 -22.21 9.33 -6.90
CA LYS A 169 -21.70 8.91 -8.20
C LYS A 169 -20.31 9.50 -8.40
N ALA A 170 -19.38 8.69 -8.92
CA ALA A 170 -18.09 9.20 -9.35
C ALA A 170 -18.29 10.23 -10.49
N PRO A 171 -17.52 11.34 -10.52
CA PRO A 171 -17.61 12.31 -11.59
C PRO A 171 -17.24 11.64 -12.92
N GLY A 172 -18.16 11.67 -13.88
CA GLY A 172 -18.01 11.04 -15.21
C GLY A 172 -18.69 9.68 -15.38
N GLY A 173 -19.38 9.16 -14.36
CA GLY A 173 -20.22 7.97 -14.50
C GLY A 173 -21.52 8.28 -15.26
N ASN A 174 -21.56 8.04 -16.56
CA ASN A 174 -22.81 8.03 -17.33
C ASN A 174 -23.76 7.00 -16.71
N SER A 175 -24.81 7.47 -16.04
CA SER A 175 -25.86 6.58 -15.55
C SER A 175 -26.78 6.19 -16.69
N HIS A 176 -26.52 5.03 -17.30
CA HIS A 176 -27.63 4.29 -17.88
C HIS A 176 -28.48 3.75 -16.73
N ASN A 177 -29.72 4.24 -16.69
CA ASN A 177 -30.75 3.88 -15.72
C ASN A 177 -30.87 2.37 -15.55
N SER A 178 -30.83 1.92 -14.30
CA SER A 178 -31.48 0.67 -13.89
C SER A 178 -32.16 0.96 -12.56
N SER A 179 -33.36 1.53 -12.68
CA SER A 179 -34.33 1.64 -11.59
C SER A 179 -34.89 0.25 -11.33
N SER A 180 -34.33 -0.47 -10.35
CA SER A 180 -35.01 -1.60 -9.73
C SER A 180 -35.62 -1.11 -8.43
N ASN A 181 -36.93 -0.86 -8.47
CA ASN A 181 -37.74 -0.71 -7.27
C ASN A 181 -37.84 -2.09 -6.60
N SER A 182 -37.34 -2.21 -5.39
CA SER A 182 -37.57 -3.37 -4.53
C SER A 182 -38.63 -2.99 -3.50
N GLU A 183 -39.87 -3.37 -3.77
CA GLU A 183 -40.97 -3.26 -2.81
C GLU A 183 -40.73 -4.28 -1.68
N SER A 184 -40.72 -3.79 -0.44
CA SER A 184 -40.64 -4.60 0.77
C SER A 184 -42.02 -5.12 1.14
N SER A 185 -42.26 -6.43 1.03
CA SER A 185 -43.38 -7.09 1.69
C SER A 185 -42.86 -7.86 2.90
N SER A 186 -43.21 -7.37 4.08
CA SER A 186 -43.12 -8.10 5.33
C SER A 186 -44.18 -9.20 5.35
N ASP A 187 -43.77 -10.45 5.60
CA ASP A 187 -44.67 -11.45 6.16
C ASP A 187 -43.91 -12.38 7.10
N SER A 188 -44.54 -12.60 8.25
CA SER A 188 -44.00 -13.27 9.42
C SER A 188 -44.62 -14.65 9.50
N GLU A 189 -43.82 -15.72 9.47
CA GLU A 189 -44.29 -17.05 9.88
C GLU A 189 -43.28 -17.80 10.76
N SER A 190 -43.86 -18.41 11.78
CA SER A 190 -43.30 -19.09 12.95
C SER A 190 -42.62 -20.42 12.64
N PHE A 191 -41.44 -20.64 13.22
CA PHE A 191 -40.71 -21.92 13.17
C PHE A 191 -40.92 -22.74 14.44
N SER A 192 -41.46 -23.95 14.28
CA SER A 192 -41.37 -25.05 15.24
C SER A 192 -41.11 -26.35 14.46
N GLY A 193 -40.00 -27.05 14.74
CA GLY A 193 -39.76 -28.39 14.21
C GLY A 193 -38.28 -28.77 14.08
N SER A 194 -37.87 -29.76 14.88
CA SER A 194 -36.53 -30.38 14.99
C SER A 194 -36.04 -31.10 13.70
N PRO A 195 -34.74 -31.50 13.62
CA PRO A 195 -34.04 -31.77 12.37
C PRO A 195 -34.10 -33.24 11.93
N PRO A 196 -33.79 -33.51 10.65
CA PRO A 196 -33.26 -34.82 10.25
C PRO A 196 -31.83 -34.71 9.67
N SER A 197 -31.00 -35.66 10.10
CA SER A 197 -29.73 -36.07 9.50
C SER A 197 -29.95 -36.87 8.21
N PHE A 198 -29.12 -36.69 7.18
CA PHE A 198 -28.51 -37.78 6.37
C PHE A 198 -27.52 -37.23 5.32
N ASP A 199 -26.51 -38.06 5.03
CA ASP A 199 -25.29 -37.82 4.25
C ASP A 199 -25.45 -37.74 2.71
N SER A 200 -24.36 -37.23 2.10
CA SER A 200 -23.80 -37.56 0.77
C SER A 200 -24.15 -36.71 -0.47
N GLU A 201 -23.08 -36.11 -1.01
CA GLU A 201 -22.83 -35.69 -2.41
C GLU A 201 -23.16 -36.79 -3.46
N PRO A 202 -23.43 -36.49 -4.75
CA PRO A 202 -22.50 -35.74 -5.62
C PRO A 202 -23.07 -34.83 -6.73
N SER A 203 -22.22 -33.85 -7.09
CA SER A 203 -21.94 -33.29 -8.42
C SER A 203 -23.01 -33.37 -9.53
N SER A 204 -23.50 -32.20 -9.96
CA SER A 204 -23.76 -31.97 -11.39
C SER A 204 -23.56 -30.50 -11.79
N HIS A 205 -22.79 -30.37 -12.87
CA HIS A 205 -22.50 -29.18 -13.66
C HIS A 205 -23.74 -28.36 -14.03
N LEU A 206 -23.74 -27.07 -13.66
CA LEU A 206 -24.37 -26.00 -14.45
C LEU A 206 -23.44 -24.79 -14.45
N GLY A 207 -23.09 -24.33 -15.66
CA GLY A 207 -22.03 -23.37 -15.93
C GLY A 207 -22.33 -21.98 -15.39
N TYR A 208 -21.38 -21.46 -14.61
CA TYR A 208 -21.28 -20.05 -14.30
C TYR A 208 -20.30 -19.38 -15.26
N PRO A 209 -20.59 -18.16 -15.75
CA PRO A 209 -19.64 -17.40 -16.54
C PRO A 209 -18.41 -17.12 -15.68
N ASN A 210 -17.26 -17.44 -16.26
CA ASN A 210 -15.93 -17.27 -15.70
C ASN A 210 -15.62 -15.77 -15.58
N TYR A 211 -16.16 -15.11 -14.57
CA TYR A 211 -15.63 -13.85 -14.09
C TYR A 211 -14.44 -14.20 -13.21
N ALA A 212 -13.28 -14.35 -13.86
CA ALA A 212 -12.00 -14.12 -13.24
C ALA A 212 -12.03 -12.69 -12.68
N GLY A 213 -12.56 -12.58 -11.47
CA GLY A 213 -12.76 -11.35 -10.72
C GLY A 213 -11.40 -10.80 -10.38
N ASP A 214 -10.90 -9.99 -11.31
CA ASP A 214 -9.91 -8.93 -11.17
C ASP A 214 -9.60 -8.63 -9.69
N GLU A 215 -8.62 -9.35 -9.15
CA GLU A 215 -8.02 -9.03 -7.85
C GLU A 215 -7.43 -7.63 -8.00
N ARG A 216 -8.20 -6.60 -7.64
CA ARG A 216 -7.80 -5.20 -7.51
C ARG A 216 -6.80 -5.03 -6.35
N ARG A 217 -5.71 -5.79 -6.39
CA ARG A 217 -4.55 -5.65 -5.52
C ARG A 217 -3.80 -4.42 -6.01
N ILE A 218 -3.64 -3.44 -5.13
CA ILE A 218 -2.73 -2.32 -5.34
C ILE A 218 -1.35 -2.90 -5.61
N ARG A 219 -0.93 -2.78 -6.86
CA ARG A 219 0.44 -3.00 -7.28
C ARG A 219 1.12 -1.64 -7.13
N LEU A 220 1.98 -1.51 -6.12
CA LEU A 220 3.11 -0.61 -6.32
C LEU A 220 3.82 -1.17 -7.54
N TRP A 221 3.84 -0.40 -8.63
CA TRP A 221 4.64 -0.80 -9.79
C TRP A 221 6.09 -0.65 -9.37
N ILE A 222 6.71 -1.81 -9.20
CA ILE A 222 8.12 -1.89 -8.89
C ILE A 222 8.83 -2.27 -10.18
N GLN A 223 9.53 -1.32 -10.77
CA GLN A 223 10.38 -1.59 -11.92
C GLN A 223 11.74 -2.05 -11.40
N GLY A 224 12.05 -3.33 -11.63
CA GLY A 224 13.40 -3.87 -11.41
C GLY A 224 14.33 -3.36 -12.50
N THR A 225 15.38 -2.64 -12.14
CA THR A 225 16.42 -2.22 -13.07
C THR A 225 17.48 -3.32 -13.19
N ASP A 226 17.18 -4.38 -13.93
CA ASP A 226 18.21 -5.33 -14.38
C ASP A 226 18.38 -5.20 -15.89
N ASP A 227 19.16 -4.19 -16.30
CA ASP A 227 19.74 -4.09 -17.64
C ASP A 227 21.27 -4.06 -17.49
N SER A 228 21.92 -5.23 -17.45
CA SER A 228 23.34 -5.34 -17.80
C SER A 228 23.68 -6.73 -18.36
N PRO A 229 24.32 -6.80 -19.55
CA PRO A 229 24.81 -8.04 -20.15
C PRO A 229 26.19 -8.45 -19.58
N PRO A 230 26.63 -9.71 -19.77
CA PRO A 230 27.94 -10.18 -19.32
C PRO A 230 29.04 -9.96 -20.39
N GLY A 231 30.23 -9.52 -19.97
CA GLY A 231 31.45 -9.42 -20.80
C GLY A 231 31.76 -7.97 -21.22
N ASP A 232 32.97 -7.42 -21.16
CA ASP A 232 34.31 -7.99 -21.09
C ASP A 232 35.25 -7.09 -20.26
N MET A 233 36.27 -7.72 -19.68
CA MET A 233 37.47 -7.08 -19.17
C MET A 233 38.19 -6.30 -20.28
N LEU A 234 38.44 -5.01 -20.06
CA LEU A 234 39.63 -4.35 -20.58
C LEU A 234 40.21 -3.43 -19.50
N ILE A 235 41.47 -3.71 -19.16
CA ILE A 235 42.34 -2.88 -18.33
C ILE A 235 42.75 -1.65 -19.15
N SER A 236 42.59 -0.44 -18.62
CA SER A 236 43.52 0.64 -18.88
C SER A 236 43.50 1.72 -17.80
N ASP A 237 44.68 2.32 -17.65
CA ASP A 237 45.22 3.06 -16.53
C ASP A 237 44.92 4.58 -16.59
N LYS A 238 45.08 5.22 -15.42
CA LYS A 238 45.27 6.66 -15.13
C LYS A 238 44.04 7.55 -14.93
N GLY A 239 44.03 8.18 -13.74
CA GLY A 239 43.51 9.53 -13.58
C GLY A 239 42.87 9.80 -12.22
N GLN A 240 43.70 10.10 -11.21
CA GLN A 240 43.24 10.69 -9.96
C GLN A 240 42.41 11.95 -10.21
N ASN A 241 41.20 12.04 -9.64
CA ASN A 241 40.74 13.32 -9.12
C ASN A 241 39.74 13.15 -7.98
N ASN A 242 40.12 13.71 -6.83
CA ASN A 242 39.49 13.56 -5.54
C ASN A 242 38.38 14.61 -5.42
N ARG A 243 37.11 14.22 -5.58
CA ARG A 243 35.96 15.01 -5.14
C ARG A 243 35.02 14.10 -4.36
N ARG A 244 34.94 14.34 -3.05
CA ARG A 244 33.95 13.70 -2.17
C ARG A 244 32.56 14.20 -2.57
N HIS A 245 31.88 13.42 -3.39
CA HIS A 245 30.43 13.48 -3.53
C HIS A 245 29.79 12.80 -2.30
N PRO A 246 28.62 13.24 -1.84
CA PRO A 246 27.85 12.44 -0.89
C PRO A 246 27.51 11.10 -1.54
N ASP A 247 27.78 10.01 -0.82
CA ASP A 247 27.48 8.65 -1.23
C ASP A 247 25.96 8.54 -1.48
N ILE A 248 25.58 8.56 -2.75
CA ILE A 248 24.23 8.18 -3.18
C ILE A 248 24.20 6.66 -3.07
N VAL A 249 23.50 6.17 -2.05
CA VAL A 249 23.26 4.74 -1.85
C VAL A 249 22.08 4.35 -2.73
N GLU A 250 22.36 3.57 -3.77
CA GLU A 250 21.32 2.89 -4.55
C GLU A 250 20.90 1.62 -3.81
N LEU A 251 19.59 1.47 -3.59
CA LEU A 251 18.99 0.28 -2.99
C LEU A 251 18.46 -0.70 -4.05
#